data_AF-A0A2I0XAV8-F1
#
_entry.id   AF-A0A2I0XAV8-F1
#
_cell.length_a   1.000
_cell.length_b   1.000
_cell.length_c   1.000
_cell.angle_alpha   90.00
_cell.angle_beta   90.00
_cell.angle_gamma   90.00
#
_symmetry.space_group_name_H-M   'P 1'
#
loop_
_entity.id
_entity.type
_entity.pdbx_description
1 polymer ?
#
loop_
_entity_poly.entity_id
_entity_poly.type
_entity_poly.pdbx_seq_one_letter_code
_entity_poly.pdbx_strand_id
1 'polypeptide(L)'
;MVGMDVELSKDGASLDPELLQLAEVSPLALKENPCVAEQLYSQWLSLPETVRLVKSLIEDAKAGLPLNVSSITGGANIATSNALPSMFPAGSVPPLSPRSSSGSPRFMKRGSPAGPSSLGSPLKIVREPAKEVIPQFYFQNGQPPPKELKDQCLERIAQIFSGKLDGLQIHEFKSVTKEICKLPSFFSSVLFRKIDAECAGTVNRDAFVNYWVNSNMMTMDTATQIFNILKPSDRKYLIQEDFKPVLRELLATHPGLEFLQGTPEFQERYAETVIYRIFYYVNRSGNGHLTLRELKRGNLIAAMQHADEEEDINMVLR
;
A
#
# COMPACT_ATOMS: atom_id res chain seq x y z
N MET A 1 28.95 53.73 -12.59
CA MET A 1 29.41 52.34 -12.72
C MET A 1 28.33 51.49 -12.06
N VAL A 2 27.34 51.09 -12.85
CA VAL A 2 26.13 50.40 -12.39
C VAL A 2 26.41 48.90 -12.52
N GLY A 3 26.42 48.18 -11.41
CA GLY A 3 26.46 46.71 -11.41
C GLY A 3 25.06 46.19 -11.70
N MET A 4 24.90 45.52 -12.84
CA MET A 4 23.69 44.75 -13.16
C MET A 4 23.83 43.38 -12.49
N ASP A 5 23.00 43.16 -11.47
CA ASP A 5 22.71 41.82 -10.94
C ASP A 5 22.09 40.99 -12.07
N VAL A 6 22.76 39.92 -12.46
CA VAL A 6 22.21 38.92 -13.38
C VAL A 6 21.40 37.96 -12.51
N GLU A 7 20.11 38.26 -12.44
CA GLU A 7 19.09 37.38 -11.88
C GLU A 7 19.11 36.06 -12.68
N LEU A 8 19.72 35.02 -12.11
CA LEU A 8 19.72 33.69 -12.67
C LEU A 8 18.31 33.13 -12.50
N SER A 9 17.42 33.41 -13.46
CA SER A 9 16.13 32.76 -13.55
C SER A 9 16.37 31.26 -13.61
N LYS A 10 16.12 30.60 -12.48
CA LYS A 10 16.03 29.15 -12.37
C LYS A 10 14.78 28.72 -13.11
N ASP A 11 14.87 28.70 -14.44
CA ASP A 11 13.88 28.09 -15.32
C ASP A 11 14.06 26.58 -15.16
N GLY A 12 13.51 26.06 -14.07
CA GLY A 12 13.43 24.62 -13.86
C GLY A 12 12.55 24.08 -14.97
N ALA A 13 13.14 23.32 -15.89
CA ALA A 13 12.40 22.56 -16.89
C ALA A 13 11.39 21.65 -16.16
N SER A 14 10.16 22.14 -16.00
CA SER A 14 9.10 21.36 -15.38
C SER A 14 8.65 20.32 -16.40
N LEU A 15 8.75 19.05 -16.04
CA LEU A 15 8.20 17.96 -16.84
C LEU A 15 6.70 18.19 -17.00
N ASP A 16 6.22 18.37 -18.24
CA ASP A 16 4.79 18.42 -18.53
C ASP A 16 4.26 16.99 -18.65
N PRO A 17 3.48 16.50 -17.66
CA PRO A 17 2.97 15.14 -17.66
C PRO A 17 1.92 14.91 -18.77
N GLU A 18 1.34 15.95 -19.37
CA GLU A 18 0.39 15.81 -20.47
C GLU A 18 1.06 15.39 -21.79
N LEU A 19 2.37 15.57 -21.91
CA LEU A 19 3.16 15.12 -23.07
C LEU A 19 3.60 13.65 -22.97
N LEU A 20 3.48 13.02 -21.80
CA LEU A 20 3.90 11.63 -21.57
C LEU A 20 2.79 10.66 -21.98
N GLN A 21 2.83 10.20 -23.24
CA GLN A 21 1.95 9.12 -23.72
C GLN A 21 2.52 7.74 -23.34
N LEU A 22 2.30 7.33 -22.09
CA LEU A 22 2.67 5.99 -21.63
C LEU A 22 1.47 5.04 -21.78
N ALA A 23 1.60 4.03 -22.65
CA ALA A 23 0.52 3.07 -22.93
C ALA A 23 0.09 2.25 -21.70
N GLU A 24 0.95 2.17 -20.67
CA GLU A 24 0.76 1.35 -19.47
C GLU A 24 0.31 2.15 -18.23
N VAL A 25 0.29 3.49 -18.29
CA VAL A 25 0.00 4.35 -17.13
C VAL A 25 -1.10 5.35 -17.47
N SER A 26 -2.13 5.42 -16.62
CA SER A 26 -3.21 6.41 -16.80
C SER A 26 -2.68 7.84 -16.62
N PRO A 27 -2.95 8.78 -17.55
CA PRO A 27 -2.53 10.18 -17.43
C PRO A 27 -3.03 10.86 -16.15
N LEU A 28 -4.18 10.42 -15.62
CA LEU A 28 -4.75 10.90 -14.36
C LEU A 28 -3.86 10.53 -13.15
N ALA A 29 -3.25 9.34 -13.15
CA ALA A 29 -2.40 8.88 -12.05
C ALA A 29 -1.08 9.64 -11.96
N LEU A 30 -0.55 10.08 -13.11
CA LEU A 30 0.66 10.90 -13.20
C LEU A 30 0.40 12.36 -12.77
N LYS A 31 -0.81 12.88 -13.01
CA LYS A 31 -1.21 14.22 -12.58
C LYS A 31 -1.42 14.32 -11.07
N GLU A 32 -1.97 13.29 -10.45
CA GLU A 32 -2.17 13.24 -8.99
C GLU A 32 -0.85 13.04 -8.22
N ASN A 33 0.22 12.59 -8.87
CA ASN A 33 1.51 12.29 -8.25
C ASN A 33 2.70 12.79 -9.10
N PRO A 34 2.94 14.11 -9.18
CA PRO A 34 3.99 14.69 -10.04
C PRO A 34 5.40 14.18 -9.69
N CYS A 35 5.66 13.89 -8.41
CA CYS A 35 6.92 13.33 -7.93
C CYS A 35 7.21 11.93 -8.54
N VAL A 36 6.18 11.13 -8.82
CA VAL A 36 6.34 9.81 -9.44
C VAL A 36 6.77 9.95 -10.89
N ALA A 37 6.22 10.92 -11.63
CA ALA A 37 6.64 11.20 -13.00
C ALA A 37 8.11 11.64 -13.06
N GLU A 38 8.54 12.48 -12.11
CA GLU A 38 9.93 12.94 -12.02
C GLU A 38 10.91 11.82 -11.62
N GLN A 39 10.50 10.92 -10.73
CA GLN A 39 11.28 9.73 -10.37
C GLN A 39 11.40 8.74 -11.53
N LEU A 40 10.30 8.47 -12.24
CA LEU A 40 10.31 7.60 -13.41
C LEU A 40 11.16 8.19 -14.54
N TYR A 41 11.10 9.51 -14.74
CA TYR A 41 11.95 10.21 -15.71
C TYR A 41 13.44 10.12 -15.32
N SER A 42 13.76 10.34 -14.04
CA SER A 42 15.12 10.21 -13.52
C SER A 42 15.64 8.77 -13.65
N GLN A 43 14.79 7.78 -13.37
CA GLN A 43 15.11 6.37 -13.55
C GLN A 43 15.32 6.03 -15.04
N TRP A 44 14.44 6.50 -15.92
CA TRP A 44 14.58 6.33 -17.37
C TRP A 44 15.89 6.92 -17.89
N LEU A 45 16.28 8.11 -17.43
CA LEU A 45 17.56 8.75 -17.75
C LEU A 45 18.78 8.00 -17.20
N SER A 46 18.62 7.20 -16.14
CA SER A 46 19.71 6.38 -15.59
C SER A 46 19.93 5.05 -16.32
N LEU A 47 19.00 4.63 -17.19
CA LEU A 47 19.14 3.39 -17.95
C LEU A 47 20.28 3.52 -18.98
N PRO A 48 21.20 2.54 -19.09
CA PRO A 48 22.35 2.59 -20.00
C PRO A 48 21.96 2.85 -21.46
N GLU A 49 20.85 2.27 -21.91
CA GLU A 49 20.32 2.41 -23.27
C GLU A 49 19.85 3.84 -23.54
N THR A 50 19.17 4.45 -22.57
CA THR A 50 18.68 5.83 -22.65
C THR A 50 19.84 6.80 -22.64
N VAL A 51 20.80 6.64 -21.73
CA VAL A 51 22.01 7.49 -21.67
C VAL A 51 22.75 7.47 -23.00
N ARG A 52 22.88 6.29 -23.62
CA ARG A 52 23.53 6.14 -24.92
C ARG A 52 22.75 6.84 -26.04
N LEU A 53 21.41 6.74 -26.03
CA LEU A 53 20.55 7.41 -27.01
C LEU A 53 20.61 8.94 -26.87
N VAL A 54 20.45 9.46 -25.66
CA VAL A 54 20.50 10.90 -25.38
C VAL A 54 21.86 11.48 -25.78
N LYS A 55 22.96 10.79 -25.47
CA LYS A 55 24.31 11.20 -25.92
C LYS A 55 24.43 11.22 -27.45
N SER A 56 23.89 10.22 -28.14
CA SER A 56 23.87 10.20 -29.61
C SER A 56 23.11 11.40 -30.17
N LEU A 57 21.91 11.67 -29.66
CA LEU A 57 21.07 12.79 -30.12
C LEU A 57 21.73 14.15 -29.86
N ILE A 58 22.45 14.31 -28.75
CA ILE A 58 23.21 15.52 -28.45
C ILE A 58 24.37 15.70 -29.43
N GLU A 59 25.10 14.62 -29.76
CA GLU A 59 26.18 14.70 -30.74
C GLU A 59 25.64 14.96 -32.16
N ASP A 60 24.51 14.36 -32.54
CA ASP A 60 23.84 14.61 -33.82
C ASP A 60 23.36 16.07 -33.92
N ALA A 61 22.79 16.63 -32.84
CA ALA A 61 22.42 18.04 -32.76
C ALA A 61 23.63 18.97 -32.88
N LYS A 62 24.75 18.64 -32.21
CA LYS A 62 26.02 19.39 -32.30
C LYS A 62 26.63 19.30 -33.70
N ALA A 63 26.41 18.20 -34.42
CA ALA A 63 26.83 18.01 -35.80
C ALA A 63 25.89 18.68 -36.82
N GLY A 64 24.78 19.28 -36.37
CA GLY A 64 23.81 19.96 -37.24
C GLY A 64 22.91 19.01 -38.05
N LEU A 65 22.80 17.74 -37.63
CA LEU A 65 21.97 16.74 -38.29
C LEU A 65 20.50 16.83 -37.83
N PRO A 66 19.52 16.53 -38.69
CA PRO A 66 18.12 16.51 -38.31
C PRO A 66 17.84 15.36 -37.32
N LEU A 67 17.26 15.70 -36.15
CA LEU A 67 16.92 14.74 -35.09
C LEU A 67 15.72 13.88 -35.50
N ASN A 68 15.97 12.72 -36.11
CA ASN A 68 14.90 11.80 -36.49
C ASN A 68 14.60 10.85 -35.33
N VAL A 69 13.59 11.17 -34.52
CA VAL A 69 13.18 10.34 -33.38
C VAL A 69 12.46 9.09 -33.89
N SER A 70 13.20 7.99 -34.05
CA SER A 70 12.57 6.68 -34.27
C SER A 70 12.03 6.17 -32.95
N SER A 71 10.70 6.14 -32.83
CA SER A 71 9.97 5.60 -31.69
C SER A 71 10.44 4.15 -31.40
N ILE A 72 11.05 3.92 -30.24
CA ILE A 72 11.38 2.59 -29.75
C ILE A 72 10.07 1.96 -29.26
N THR A 73 9.25 1.49 -30.19
CA THR A 73 8.27 0.45 -29.92
C THR A 73 8.99 -0.87 -30.07
N GLY A 74 9.10 -1.63 -28.99
CA GLY A 74 9.45 -3.04 -29.06
C GLY A 74 8.34 -3.78 -29.78
N GLY A 75 8.45 -3.87 -31.10
CA GLY A 75 7.52 -4.59 -31.97
C GLY A 75 8.11 -4.63 -33.37
N ALA A 76 8.47 -5.83 -33.82
CA ALA A 76 9.08 -6.07 -35.12
C ALA A 76 8.32 -5.38 -36.27
N ASN A 77 9.11 -4.76 -37.16
CA ASN A 77 8.68 -4.13 -38.40
C ASN A 77 7.75 -5.04 -39.25
N ILE A 78 6.73 -4.45 -39.89
CA ILE A 78 6.63 -4.23 -41.35
C ILE A 78 5.16 -3.94 -41.78
N ALA A 79 5.02 -2.77 -42.40
CA ALA A 79 4.16 -2.36 -43.53
C ALA A 79 2.64 -2.62 -43.55
N THR A 80 1.96 -1.47 -43.61
CA THR A 80 0.81 -1.13 -44.47
C THR A 80 0.53 -2.05 -45.67
N SER A 81 -0.70 -2.56 -45.78
CA SER A 81 -1.58 -2.36 -46.95
C SER A 81 -2.92 -3.09 -46.78
N ASN A 82 -3.97 -2.45 -47.29
CA ASN A 82 -5.32 -2.98 -47.43
C ASN A 82 -5.36 -4.33 -48.15
N ALA A 83 -6.20 -5.25 -47.66
CA ALA A 83 -7.17 -6.05 -48.41
C ALA A 83 -7.44 -7.38 -47.68
N LEU A 84 -8.72 -7.70 -47.48
CA LEU A 84 -9.17 -9.06 -47.19
C LEU A 84 -8.71 -10.00 -48.33
N PRO A 85 -8.31 -11.24 -47.99
CA PRO A 85 -8.99 -12.36 -48.60
C PRO A 85 -9.30 -13.48 -47.60
N SER A 86 -10.55 -13.92 -47.66
CA SER A 86 -10.98 -15.28 -47.34
C SER A 86 -10.34 -16.27 -48.31
N MET A 87 -9.89 -17.44 -47.84
CA MET A 87 -9.77 -18.67 -48.65
C MET A 87 -9.40 -19.88 -47.76
N PHE A 88 -10.40 -20.65 -47.32
CA PHE A 88 -10.41 -22.10 -47.49
C PHE A 88 -11.87 -22.54 -47.74
N PRO A 89 -12.07 -23.61 -48.54
CA PRO A 89 -13.11 -23.63 -49.56
C PRO A 89 -14.44 -24.21 -49.10
N ALA A 90 -15.49 -23.78 -49.81
CA ALA A 90 -16.82 -24.34 -49.77
C ALA A 90 -16.90 -25.70 -50.47
N GLY A 91 -17.75 -26.56 -49.93
CA GLY A 91 -18.48 -27.59 -50.68
C GLY A 91 -19.09 -28.62 -49.73
N SER A 92 -20.36 -29.00 -49.74
CA SER A 92 -21.57 -28.59 -50.45
C SER A 92 -22.74 -29.33 -49.76
N VAL A 93 -23.68 -28.59 -49.14
CA VAL A 93 -25.12 -28.90 -48.85
C VAL A 93 -25.55 -30.21 -48.12
N PRO A 94 -26.76 -30.26 -47.47
CA PRO A 94 -27.07 -31.00 -46.24
C PRO A 94 -27.94 -32.25 -46.49
N PRO A 95 -28.38 -33.02 -45.45
CA PRO A 95 -29.75 -32.77 -44.95
C PRO A 95 -30.09 -33.16 -43.49
N LEU A 96 -31.18 -32.52 -43.02
CA LEU A 96 -32.30 -33.03 -42.19
C LEU A 96 -32.13 -33.35 -40.69
N SER A 97 -32.91 -32.60 -39.90
CA SER A 97 -33.41 -32.94 -38.56
C SER A 97 -34.20 -34.27 -38.54
N PRO A 98 -34.44 -34.85 -37.34
CA PRO A 98 -35.82 -34.78 -36.84
C PRO A 98 -35.96 -34.50 -35.32
N ARG A 99 -36.92 -33.60 -35.04
CA ARG A 99 -38.03 -33.70 -34.07
C ARG A 99 -37.80 -34.25 -32.64
N SER A 100 -37.90 -33.31 -31.69
CA SER A 100 -38.94 -33.19 -30.63
C SER A 100 -39.36 -34.42 -29.79
N SER A 101 -39.20 -34.30 -28.46
CA SER A 101 -40.25 -34.47 -27.40
C SER A 101 -39.60 -34.24 -26.02
N SER A 102 -39.85 -33.14 -25.29
CA SER A 102 -41.02 -32.87 -24.43
C SER A 102 -41.55 -34.09 -23.69
N GLY A 103 -41.36 -34.13 -22.37
CA GLY A 103 -41.84 -35.20 -21.49
C GLY A 103 -42.00 -34.73 -20.04
N SER A 104 -43.00 -33.89 -19.80
CA SER A 104 -43.55 -33.58 -18.48
C SER A 104 -44.26 -34.82 -17.90
N PRO A 105 -44.11 -35.17 -16.61
CA PRO A 105 -44.99 -36.17 -16.01
C PRO A 105 -46.27 -35.48 -15.51
N ARG A 106 -47.34 -35.58 -16.30
CA ARG A 106 -48.71 -35.38 -15.82
C ARG A 106 -49.19 -36.63 -15.08
N PHE A 107 -49.67 -36.40 -13.86
CA PHE A 107 -50.97 -36.84 -13.35
C PHE A 107 -51.42 -38.28 -13.68
N MET A 108 -51.28 -39.18 -12.71
CA MET A 108 -52.07 -40.41 -12.64
C MET A 108 -53.39 -40.11 -11.92
N LYS A 109 -54.48 -40.05 -12.68
CA LYS A 109 -55.87 -40.06 -12.19
C LYS A 109 -56.32 -41.52 -12.11
N ARG A 110 -56.64 -42.01 -10.91
CA ARG A 110 -57.42 -43.24 -10.69
C ARG A 110 -58.65 -42.84 -9.87
N GLY A 111 -59.85 -42.99 -10.45
CA GLY A 111 -61.15 -42.78 -9.79
C GLY A 111 -61.44 -43.89 -8.77
N SER A 112 -62.44 -43.87 -7.89
CA SER A 112 -63.64 -43.06 -7.58
C SER A 112 -64.10 -43.52 -6.16
N PRO A 113 -65.33 -43.24 -5.64
CA PRO A 113 -66.00 -41.98 -5.29
C PRO A 113 -66.38 -41.89 -3.77
N ALA A 114 -67.03 -40.79 -3.39
CA ALA A 114 -67.88 -40.55 -2.19
C ALA A 114 -67.26 -39.83 -0.97
N GLY A 115 -67.85 -38.66 -0.64
CA GLY A 115 -67.75 -37.98 0.67
C GLY A 115 -67.61 -36.46 0.57
N PRO A 116 -68.59 -35.63 0.99
CA PRO A 116 -68.46 -34.18 1.05
C PRO A 116 -67.84 -33.79 2.38
N SER A 117 -66.74 -33.03 2.38
CA SER A 117 -66.25 -32.41 3.61
C SER A 117 -65.57 -31.08 3.30
N SER A 118 -66.33 -30.02 3.55
CA SER A 118 -65.93 -28.63 3.65
C SER A 118 -65.06 -28.40 4.88
N LEU A 119 -63.75 -28.22 4.70
CA LEU A 119 -62.90 -27.58 5.71
C LEU A 119 -61.84 -26.74 5.01
N GLY A 120 -62.05 -25.42 4.99
CA GLY A 120 -61.03 -24.47 4.62
C GLY A 120 -59.93 -24.41 5.68
N SER A 121 -58.67 -24.29 5.23
CA SER A 121 -57.57 -23.87 6.08
C SER A 121 -56.98 -22.56 5.55
N PRO A 122 -57.07 -21.44 6.29
CA PRO A 122 -56.54 -20.16 5.89
C PRO A 122 -55.03 -20.11 6.13
N LEU A 123 -54.28 -19.61 5.14
CA LEU A 123 -52.94 -19.05 5.29
C LEU A 123 -51.85 -19.99 5.83
N LYS A 124 -51.24 -20.78 4.95
CA LYS A 124 -49.81 -21.08 5.08
C LYS A 124 -49.04 -20.04 4.26
N ILE A 125 -48.79 -18.88 4.87
CA ILE A 125 -47.68 -18.02 4.45
C ILE A 125 -46.43 -18.89 4.60
N VAL A 126 -45.94 -19.38 3.47
CA VAL A 126 -44.58 -19.88 3.37
C VAL A 126 -43.72 -18.64 3.59
N ARG A 127 -43.24 -18.45 4.82
CA ARG A 127 -42.08 -17.60 5.04
C ARG A 127 -41.00 -18.17 4.13
N GLU A 128 -40.59 -17.40 3.11
CA GLU A 128 -39.33 -17.66 2.43
C GLU A 128 -38.28 -17.98 3.51
N PRO A 129 -37.45 -19.02 3.34
CA PRO A 129 -36.35 -19.22 4.27
C PRO A 129 -35.58 -17.91 4.30
N ALA A 130 -35.50 -17.28 5.47
CA ALA A 130 -34.72 -16.07 5.65
C ALA A 130 -33.33 -16.40 5.08
N LYS A 131 -32.94 -15.69 4.02
CA LYS A 131 -31.57 -15.80 3.51
C LYS A 131 -30.70 -15.40 4.68
N GLU A 132 -30.10 -16.35 5.36
CA GLU A 132 -29.05 -16.08 6.33
C GLU A 132 -27.92 -15.43 5.55
N VAL A 133 -27.91 -14.09 5.59
CA VAL A 133 -26.88 -13.29 4.96
C VAL A 133 -25.61 -13.59 5.75
N ILE A 134 -24.69 -14.34 5.16
CA ILE A 134 -23.37 -14.58 5.75
C ILE A 134 -22.77 -13.20 6.02
N PRO A 135 -22.57 -12.82 7.30
CA PRO A 135 -22.02 -11.52 7.62
C PRO A 135 -20.64 -11.36 7.00
N GLN A 136 -20.26 -10.14 6.65
CA GLN A 136 -18.91 -9.84 6.19
C GLN A 136 -17.92 -10.28 7.29
N PHE A 137 -17.12 -11.31 7.01
CA PHE A 137 -16.18 -11.89 7.98
C PHE A 137 -14.72 -11.53 7.67
N TYR A 138 -14.43 -11.00 6.47
CA TYR A 138 -13.10 -10.56 6.07
C TYR A 138 -13.06 -9.04 5.94
N PHE A 139 -12.18 -8.40 6.71
CA PHE A 139 -11.94 -6.96 6.65
C PHE A 139 -10.47 -6.73 6.35
N GLN A 140 -10.16 -6.26 5.13
CA GLN A 140 -8.78 -6.08 4.67
C GLN A 140 -8.00 -5.09 5.55
N ASN A 141 -8.68 -4.08 6.09
CA ASN A 141 -8.11 -3.02 6.94
C ASN A 141 -8.67 -3.04 8.39
N GLY A 142 -9.13 -4.20 8.86
CA GLY A 142 -9.80 -4.31 10.15
C GLY A 142 -11.25 -3.80 10.15
N GLN A 143 -11.99 -4.13 11.20
CA GLN A 143 -13.38 -3.70 11.35
C GLN A 143 -13.39 -2.18 11.64
N PRO A 144 -14.29 -1.39 11.01
CA PRO A 144 -14.37 0.04 11.29
C PRO A 144 -14.70 0.26 12.78
N PRO A 145 -14.07 1.26 13.44
CA PRO A 145 -14.27 1.43 14.88
C PRO A 145 -15.71 1.83 15.20
N PRO A 146 -16.28 1.34 16.32
CA PRO A 146 -17.51 1.87 16.89
C PRO A 146 -17.41 3.39 17.05
N LYS A 147 -18.52 4.10 16.77
CA LYS A 147 -18.54 5.58 16.81
C LYS A 147 -18.04 6.13 18.14
N GLU A 148 -18.46 5.54 19.26
CA GLU A 148 -18.05 5.94 20.61
C GLU A 148 -16.52 5.86 20.83
N LEU A 149 -15.86 4.81 20.33
CA LEU A 149 -14.40 4.68 20.44
C LEU A 149 -13.67 5.69 19.56
N LYS A 150 -14.23 6.03 18.38
CA LYS A 150 -13.69 7.10 17.53
C LYS A 150 -13.77 8.43 18.25
N ASP A 151 -14.92 8.76 18.82
CA ASP A 151 -15.16 10.05 19.47
C ASP A 151 -14.23 10.23 20.69
N GLN A 152 -14.10 9.20 21.55
CA GLN A 152 -13.14 9.22 22.66
C GLN A 152 -11.68 9.36 22.21
N CYS A 153 -11.32 8.75 21.07
CA CYS A 153 -9.98 8.90 20.51
C CYS A 153 -9.75 10.33 19.98
N LEU A 154 -10.74 10.89 19.28
CA LEU A 154 -10.70 12.26 18.77
C LEU A 154 -10.63 13.29 19.90
N GLU A 155 -11.30 13.06 21.03
CA GLU A 155 -11.21 13.90 22.22
C GLU A 155 -9.81 13.86 22.85
N ARG A 156 -9.22 12.67 23.01
CA ARG A 156 -7.83 12.56 23.51
C ARG A 156 -6.84 13.23 22.58
N ILE A 157 -6.97 13.02 21.26
CA ILE A 157 -6.17 13.73 20.26
C ILE A 157 -6.39 15.25 20.41
N ALA A 158 -7.64 15.71 20.62
CA ALA A 158 -7.93 17.12 20.82
C ALA A 158 -7.19 17.72 22.01
N GLN A 159 -7.14 16.99 23.12
CA GLN A 159 -6.48 17.43 24.34
C GLN A 159 -4.98 17.54 24.15
N ILE A 160 -4.32 16.56 23.53
CA ILE A 160 -2.86 16.60 23.33
C ILE A 160 -2.44 17.71 22.35
N PHE A 161 -3.26 17.98 21.34
CA PHE A 161 -3.02 19.05 20.38
C PHE A 161 -3.57 20.42 20.85
N SER A 162 -4.23 20.48 22.01
CA SER A 162 -4.77 21.74 22.53
C SER A 162 -3.63 22.70 22.88
N GLY A 163 -3.74 23.95 22.41
CA GLY A 163 -2.72 24.99 22.62
C GLY A 163 -1.52 24.94 21.67
N LYS A 164 -1.45 24.00 20.72
CA LYS A 164 -0.35 23.88 19.75
C LYS A 164 -0.83 24.18 18.33
N LEU A 165 -0.84 25.46 17.99
CA LEU A 165 -1.34 25.95 16.69
C LEU A 165 -0.43 25.53 15.52
N ASP A 166 0.87 25.38 15.76
CA ASP A 166 1.88 25.03 14.74
C ASP A 166 2.09 23.51 14.55
N GLY A 167 1.28 22.69 15.23
CA GLY A 167 1.41 21.23 15.25
C GLY A 167 2.34 20.71 16.34
N LEU A 168 2.57 19.39 16.34
CA LEU A 168 3.50 18.74 17.26
C LEU A 168 4.87 18.55 16.62
N GLN A 169 5.93 18.82 17.39
CA GLN A 169 7.29 18.45 17.00
C GLN A 169 7.63 17.01 17.41
N ILE A 170 8.69 16.45 16.83
CA ILE A 170 9.11 15.05 17.03
C ILE A 170 9.30 14.64 18.50
N HIS A 171 9.77 15.57 19.35
CA HIS A 171 10.02 15.31 20.77
C HIS A 171 8.71 15.18 21.56
N GLU A 172 7.68 15.94 21.19
CA GLU A 172 6.35 15.91 21.81
C GLU A 172 5.50 14.76 21.27
N PHE A 173 5.79 14.32 20.04
CA PHE A 173 5.09 13.23 19.38
C PHE A 173 5.34 11.86 20.04
N LYS A 174 6.40 11.73 20.86
CA LYS A 174 6.66 10.53 21.66
C LYS A 174 5.50 10.20 22.60
N SER A 175 4.90 11.22 23.24
CA SER A 175 3.73 11.03 24.11
C SER A 175 2.51 10.56 23.33
N VAL A 176 2.27 11.10 22.13
CA VAL A 176 1.19 10.63 21.24
C VAL A 176 1.37 9.15 20.89
N THR A 177 2.59 8.75 20.54
CA THR A 177 2.90 7.38 20.15
C THR A 177 2.66 6.39 21.30
N LYS A 178 3.04 6.76 22.52
CA LYS A 178 2.83 5.92 23.72
C LYS A 178 1.37 5.92 24.18
N GLU A 179 0.77 7.08 24.35
CA GLU A 179 -0.54 7.21 25.00
C GLU A 179 -1.71 6.90 24.07
N ILE A 180 -1.65 7.35 22.81
CA ILE A 180 -2.73 7.16 21.83
C ILE A 180 -2.50 5.88 21.04
N CYS A 181 -1.31 5.72 20.47
CA CYS A 181 -1.04 4.58 19.58
C CYS A 181 -0.72 3.29 20.34
N LYS A 182 -0.31 3.38 21.61
CA LYS A 182 0.15 2.24 22.43
C LYS A 182 1.27 1.45 21.75
N LEU A 183 2.14 2.19 21.05
CA LEU A 183 3.32 1.67 20.37
C LEU A 183 4.58 2.00 21.18
N PRO A 184 5.66 1.21 21.03
CA PRO A 184 6.93 1.51 21.68
C PRO A 184 7.44 2.91 21.30
N SER A 185 8.04 3.64 22.25
CA SER A 185 8.42 5.05 22.02
C SER A 185 9.41 5.26 20.88
N PHE A 186 10.28 4.30 20.62
CA PHE A 186 11.24 4.35 19.51
C PHE A 186 10.58 4.22 18.12
N PHE A 187 9.26 3.95 18.02
CA PHE A 187 8.52 4.09 16.77
C PHE A 187 8.09 5.53 16.48
N SER A 188 8.18 6.44 17.46
CA SER A 188 7.69 7.81 17.34
C SER A 188 8.28 8.52 16.12
N SER A 189 9.59 8.41 15.89
CA SER A 189 10.25 9.09 14.78
C SER A 189 9.83 8.55 13.41
N VAL A 190 9.58 7.24 13.30
CA VAL A 190 9.12 6.63 12.04
C VAL A 190 7.66 6.92 11.78
N LEU A 191 6.81 6.85 12.80
CA LEU A 191 5.40 7.24 12.68
C LEU A 191 5.27 8.73 12.34
N PHE A 192 6.08 9.59 12.95
CA PHE A 192 6.13 11.02 12.65
C PHE A 192 6.44 11.26 11.18
N ARG A 193 7.53 10.69 10.65
CA ARG A 193 7.91 10.81 9.23
C ARG A 193 6.88 10.21 8.28
N LYS A 194 6.12 9.20 8.74
CA LYS A 194 5.06 8.59 7.94
C LYS A 194 3.87 9.53 7.74
N ILE A 195 3.61 10.41 8.72
CA ILE A 195 2.51 11.38 8.69
C ILE A 195 2.99 12.70 8.07
N ASP A 196 4.20 13.14 8.41
CA ASP A 196 4.88 14.30 7.84
C ASP A 196 5.49 13.97 6.47
N ALA A 197 4.62 13.69 5.50
CA ALA A 197 5.03 13.36 4.13
C ALA A 197 5.75 14.53 3.42
N GLU A 198 5.51 15.77 3.87
CA GLU A 198 6.10 16.98 3.32
C GLU A 198 7.44 17.36 4.00
N CYS A 199 7.89 16.59 5.01
CA CYS A 199 9.06 16.90 5.84
C CYS A 199 9.02 18.33 6.42
N ALA A 200 7.82 18.81 6.77
CA ALA A 200 7.60 20.13 7.34
C ALA A 200 8.23 20.27 8.74
N GLY A 201 8.51 19.15 9.42
CA GLY A 201 9.07 19.12 10.76
C GLY A 201 8.04 19.27 11.88
N THR A 202 6.76 19.43 11.52
CA THR A 202 5.62 19.43 12.45
C THR A 202 4.48 18.57 11.91
N VAL A 203 3.78 17.88 12.81
CA VAL A 203 2.58 17.10 12.48
C VAL A 203 1.36 17.83 12.99
N ASN A 204 0.47 18.21 12.07
CA ASN A 204 -0.80 18.84 12.42
C ASN A 204 -1.82 17.81 12.91
N ARG A 205 -2.79 18.29 13.71
CA ARG A 205 -3.88 17.45 14.23
C ARG A 205 -4.60 16.73 13.10
N ASP A 206 -4.98 17.45 12.06
CA ASP A 206 -5.78 16.89 10.95
C ASP A 206 -5.01 15.84 10.17
N ALA A 207 -3.70 16.04 9.96
CA ALA A 207 -2.83 15.05 9.33
C ALA A 207 -2.77 13.76 10.17
N PHE A 208 -2.57 13.89 11.49
CA PHE A 208 -2.58 12.74 12.40
C PHE A 208 -3.94 12.03 12.41
N VAL A 209 -5.05 12.78 12.50
CA VAL A 209 -6.41 12.21 12.50
C VAL A 209 -6.69 11.47 11.19
N ASN A 210 -6.28 12.03 10.05
CA ASN A 210 -6.47 11.40 8.76
C ASN A 210 -5.69 10.08 8.65
N TYR A 211 -4.43 10.08 9.07
CA TYR A 211 -3.63 8.85 9.08
C TYR A 211 -4.15 7.83 10.10
N TRP A 212 -4.42 8.24 11.34
CA TRP A 212 -4.71 7.32 12.44
C TRP A 212 -6.17 6.85 12.50
N VAL A 213 -7.11 7.79 12.31
CA VAL A 213 -8.56 7.53 12.44
C VAL A 213 -9.17 7.16 11.09
N ASN A 214 -8.96 7.99 10.06
CA ASN A 214 -9.63 7.78 8.77
C ASN A 214 -9.07 6.56 8.03
N SER A 215 -7.79 6.25 8.21
CA SER A 215 -7.19 5.03 7.64
C SER A 215 -7.43 3.77 8.49
N ASN A 216 -8.30 3.84 9.51
CA ASN A 216 -8.62 2.75 10.43
C ASN A 216 -7.41 2.14 11.17
N MET A 217 -6.29 2.87 11.31
CA MET A 217 -5.12 2.37 12.03
C MET A 217 -5.45 2.02 13.49
N MET A 218 -6.32 2.79 14.14
CA MET A 218 -6.71 2.58 15.55
C MET A 218 -7.45 1.24 15.82
N THR A 219 -8.07 0.61 14.82
CA THR A 219 -8.76 -0.68 15.00
C THR A 219 -7.97 -1.89 14.57
N MET A 220 -6.83 -1.65 13.93
CA MET A 220 -5.91 -2.72 13.60
C MET A 220 -5.23 -3.24 14.86
N ASP A 221 -4.88 -4.52 14.86
CA ASP A 221 -4.00 -5.08 15.88
C ASP A 221 -2.60 -4.44 15.80
N THR A 222 -1.90 -4.42 16.93
CA THR A 222 -0.58 -3.79 17.07
C THR A 222 0.44 -4.29 16.04
N ALA A 223 0.41 -5.58 15.68
CA ALA A 223 1.30 -6.12 14.66
C ALA A 223 0.99 -5.54 13.27
N THR A 224 -0.28 -5.41 12.90
CA THR A 224 -0.68 -4.73 11.65
C THR A 224 -0.34 -3.25 11.68
N GLN A 225 -0.49 -2.59 12.84
CA GLN A 225 -0.11 -1.19 12.98
C GLN A 225 1.38 -0.98 12.71
N ILE A 226 2.23 -1.74 13.41
CA ILE A 226 3.69 -1.71 13.23
C ILE A 226 4.08 -2.07 11.80
N PHE A 227 3.45 -3.10 11.23
CA PHE A 227 3.68 -3.48 9.84
C PHE A 227 3.42 -2.33 8.88
N ASN A 228 2.28 -1.64 8.99
CA ASN A 228 1.93 -0.54 8.09
C ASN A 228 2.82 0.71 8.29
N ILE A 229 3.29 0.95 9.52
CA ILE A 229 4.21 2.05 9.83
C ILE A 229 5.58 1.81 9.17
N LEU A 230 6.13 0.60 9.31
CA LEU A 230 7.43 0.23 8.74
C LEU A 230 7.39 0.09 7.22
N LYS A 231 6.27 -0.40 6.68
CA LYS A 231 6.15 -0.78 5.28
C LYS A 231 6.03 0.46 4.38
N PRO A 232 6.80 0.52 3.28
CA PRO A 232 6.54 1.50 2.22
C PRO A 232 5.16 1.27 1.58
N SER A 233 4.58 2.32 1.00
CA SER A 233 3.22 2.24 0.44
C SER A 233 3.12 1.19 -0.68
N ASP A 234 4.19 0.97 -1.44
CA ASP A 234 4.19 0.18 -2.68
C ASP A 234 4.45 -1.32 -2.48
N ARG A 235 4.83 -1.75 -1.26
CA ARG A 235 5.20 -3.15 -0.97
C ARG A 235 4.20 -3.83 -0.07
N LYS A 236 4.08 -5.17 -0.17
CA LYS A 236 3.21 -6.01 0.69
C LYS A 236 3.98 -6.82 1.74
N TYR A 237 5.27 -6.55 1.87
CA TYR A 237 6.20 -7.23 2.77
C TYR A 237 7.22 -6.21 3.29
N LEU A 238 7.87 -6.56 4.39
CA LEU A 238 8.99 -5.82 4.97
C LEU A 238 10.32 -6.46 4.56
N ILE A 239 11.30 -5.63 4.26
CA ILE A 239 12.70 -6.04 4.07
C ILE A 239 13.55 -5.59 5.26
N GLN A 240 14.80 -6.05 5.30
CA GLN A 240 15.76 -5.72 6.36
C GLN A 240 15.94 -4.20 6.55
N GLU A 241 16.05 -3.46 5.44
CA GLU A 241 16.24 -2.00 5.46
C GLU A 241 15.09 -1.24 6.14
N ASP A 242 13.86 -1.77 6.10
CA ASP A 242 12.69 -1.11 6.68
C ASP A 242 12.77 -1.01 8.21
N PHE A 243 13.56 -1.88 8.86
CA PHE A 243 13.77 -1.86 10.31
C PHE A 243 14.88 -0.89 10.76
N LYS A 244 15.76 -0.45 9.85
CA LYS A 244 16.89 0.42 10.21
C LYS A 244 16.47 1.73 10.87
N PRO A 245 15.45 2.48 10.38
CA PRO A 245 15.03 3.72 11.03
C PRO A 245 14.61 3.53 12.49
N VAL A 246 13.86 2.46 12.79
CA VAL A 246 13.38 2.13 14.13
C VAL A 246 14.55 1.72 15.04
N LEU A 247 15.49 0.91 14.55
CA LEU A 247 16.65 0.49 15.34
C LEU A 247 17.64 1.62 15.61
N ARG A 248 17.78 2.58 14.67
CA ARG A 248 18.56 3.79 14.91
C ARG A 248 17.97 4.63 16.03
N GLU A 249 16.65 4.80 16.06
CA GLU A 249 15.98 5.49 17.18
C GLU A 249 16.21 4.73 18.48
N LEU A 250 16.00 3.41 18.49
CA LEU A 250 16.24 2.57 19.67
C LEU A 250 17.66 2.74 20.23
N LEU A 251 18.68 2.67 19.38
CA LEU A 251 20.08 2.85 19.78
C LEU A 251 20.39 4.26 20.28
N ALA A 252 19.68 5.27 19.79
CA ALA A 252 19.86 6.66 20.20
C ALA A 252 19.13 7.00 21.52
N THR A 253 18.05 6.30 21.85
CA THR A 253 17.19 6.67 22.99
C THR A 253 17.24 5.70 24.16
N HIS A 254 17.65 4.45 23.95
CA HIS A 254 17.57 3.42 24.98
C HIS A 254 18.74 3.54 25.98
N PRO A 255 18.46 3.63 27.31
CA PRO A 255 19.49 3.83 28.33
C PRO A 255 20.52 2.69 28.36
N GLY A 256 20.07 1.44 28.27
CA GLY A 256 20.95 0.26 28.18
C GLY A 256 21.83 0.17 26.93
N LEU A 257 21.68 1.08 25.95
CA LEU A 257 22.51 1.13 24.73
C LEU A 257 23.33 2.43 24.61
N GLU A 258 23.32 3.29 25.63
CA GLU A 258 24.04 4.57 25.66
C GLU A 258 25.55 4.36 25.42
N PHE A 259 26.12 3.26 25.91
CA PHE A 259 27.53 2.92 25.72
C PHE A 259 27.94 2.74 24.25
N LEU A 260 26.99 2.43 23.35
CA LEU A 260 27.25 2.30 21.91
C LEU A 260 27.22 3.64 21.17
N GLN A 261 26.74 4.72 21.80
CA GLN A 261 26.57 6.03 21.13
C GLN A 261 27.88 6.67 20.68
N GLY A 262 28.98 6.41 21.37
CA GLY A 262 30.30 6.92 21.00
C GLY A 262 30.93 6.26 19.77
N THR A 263 30.31 5.20 19.23
CA THR A 263 30.91 4.35 18.18
C THR A 263 29.90 4.01 17.09
N PRO A 264 29.80 4.83 16.02
CA PRO A 264 28.79 4.64 14.98
C PRO A 264 28.94 3.29 14.24
N GLU A 265 30.17 2.80 14.09
CA GLU A 265 30.48 1.51 13.47
C GLU A 265 29.84 0.34 14.24
N PHE A 266 29.92 0.35 15.57
CA PHE A 266 29.30 -0.68 16.40
C PHE A 266 27.77 -0.56 16.43
N GLN A 267 27.23 0.67 16.37
CA GLN A 267 25.78 0.85 16.24
C GLN A 267 25.23 0.23 14.96
N GLU A 268 25.91 0.44 13.82
CA GLU A 268 25.49 -0.13 12.55
C GLU A 268 25.55 -1.66 12.59
N ARG A 269 26.65 -2.23 13.07
CA ARG A 269 26.80 -3.69 13.22
C ARG A 269 25.80 -4.30 14.19
N TYR A 270 25.49 -3.60 15.29
CA TYR A 270 24.48 -4.03 16.24
C TYR A 270 23.09 -4.04 15.61
N ALA A 271 22.71 -2.94 14.94
CA ALA A 271 21.44 -2.85 14.23
C ALA A 271 21.30 -3.95 13.18
N GLU A 272 22.33 -4.17 12.35
CA GLU A 272 22.37 -5.28 11.40
C GLU A 272 22.13 -6.64 12.08
N THR A 273 22.85 -6.91 13.17
CA THR A 273 22.74 -8.17 13.93
C THR A 273 21.33 -8.38 14.46
N VAL A 274 20.70 -7.33 15.00
CA VAL A 274 19.31 -7.40 15.47
C VAL A 274 18.37 -7.68 14.30
N ILE A 275 18.53 -7.02 13.15
CA ILE A 275 17.71 -7.28 11.95
C ILE A 275 17.86 -8.73 11.49
N TYR A 276 19.09 -9.24 11.41
CA TYR A 276 19.33 -10.63 11.05
C TYR A 276 18.62 -11.61 11.99
N ARG A 277 18.66 -11.35 13.31
CA ARG A 277 17.93 -12.17 14.29
C ARG A 277 16.41 -12.08 14.09
N ILE A 278 15.87 -10.88 13.83
CA ILE A 278 14.44 -10.71 13.53
C ILE A 278 14.04 -11.58 12.32
N PHE A 279 14.77 -11.49 11.22
CA PHE A 279 14.47 -12.28 10.02
C PHE A 279 14.67 -13.77 10.25
N TYR A 280 15.70 -14.17 11.01
CA TYR A 280 15.95 -15.57 11.35
C TYR A 280 14.80 -16.21 12.13
N TYR A 281 14.22 -15.52 13.12
CA TYR A 281 13.15 -16.07 13.94
C TYR A 281 11.74 -15.87 13.37
N VAL A 282 11.50 -14.76 12.67
CA VAL A 282 10.15 -14.36 12.22
C VAL A 282 9.89 -14.74 10.75
N ASN A 283 10.84 -14.53 9.84
CA ASN A 283 10.66 -14.84 8.41
C ASN A 283 10.92 -16.34 8.14
N ARG A 284 9.95 -17.18 8.55
CA ARG A 284 10.04 -18.65 8.40
C ARG A 284 10.12 -19.12 6.94
N SER A 285 9.66 -18.30 6.00
CA SER A 285 9.80 -18.59 4.57
C SER A 285 11.22 -18.42 4.04
N GLY A 286 12.12 -17.74 4.76
CA GLY A 286 13.53 -17.60 4.41
C GLY A 286 13.78 -16.85 3.09
N ASN A 287 12.79 -16.12 2.58
CA ASN A 287 12.85 -15.42 1.30
C ASN A 287 13.28 -13.94 1.45
N GLY A 288 13.57 -13.49 2.67
CA GLY A 288 13.92 -12.09 2.95
C GLY A 288 12.74 -11.12 2.88
N HIS A 289 11.51 -11.62 2.72
CA HIS A 289 10.28 -10.85 2.64
C HIS A 289 9.36 -11.19 3.81
N LEU A 290 9.44 -10.39 4.88
CA LEU A 290 8.65 -10.61 6.09
C LEU A 290 7.21 -10.13 5.86
N THR A 291 6.27 -11.07 5.90
CA THR A 291 4.84 -10.78 5.66
C THR A 291 4.09 -10.45 6.96
N LEU A 292 2.95 -9.77 6.86
CA LEU A 292 2.09 -9.48 8.02
C LEU A 292 1.71 -10.76 8.79
N ARG A 293 1.45 -11.85 8.07
CA ARG A 293 1.10 -13.14 8.68
C ARG A 293 2.24 -13.72 9.51
N GLU A 294 3.47 -13.59 9.05
CA GLU A 294 4.66 -14.01 9.79
C GLU A 294 4.87 -13.12 11.02
N LEU A 295 4.74 -11.81 10.87
CA LEU A 295 4.85 -10.86 11.98
C LEU A 295 3.85 -11.16 13.10
N LYS A 296 2.58 -11.41 12.74
CA LYS A 296 1.51 -11.75 13.70
C LYS A 296 1.73 -13.07 14.44
N ARG A 297 2.47 -14.00 13.84
CA ARG A 297 2.77 -15.31 14.44
C ARG A 297 4.02 -15.29 15.32
N GLY A 298 4.89 -14.29 15.14
CA GLY A 298 6.10 -14.12 15.92
C GLY A 298 5.83 -13.44 17.27
N ASN A 299 6.86 -13.43 18.10
CA ASN A 299 6.92 -12.73 19.39
C ASN A 299 7.56 -11.34 19.29
N LEU A 300 7.88 -10.87 18.07
CA LEU A 300 8.63 -9.61 17.87
C LEU A 300 7.95 -8.40 18.52
N ILE A 301 6.63 -8.29 18.42
CA ILE A 301 5.89 -7.15 18.95
C ILE A 301 5.99 -7.11 20.49
N ALA A 302 5.88 -8.26 21.14
CA ALA A 302 6.03 -8.37 22.58
C ALA A 302 7.48 -8.05 23.02
N ALA A 303 8.48 -8.53 22.27
CA ALA A 303 9.88 -8.20 22.53
C ALA A 303 10.16 -6.69 22.35
N MET A 304 9.59 -6.05 21.33
CA MET A 304 9.69 -4.61 21.10
C MET A 304 9.02 -3.78 22.20
N GLN A 305 7.90 -4.25 22.75
CA GLN A 305 7.25 -3.60 23.90
C GLN A 305 8.08 -3.75 25.16
N HIS A 306 8.58 -4.95 25.43
CA HIS A 306 9.44 -5.20 26.58
C HIS A 306 10.72 -4.37 26.53
N ALA A 307 11.33 -4.22 25.35
CA ALA A 307 12.51 -3.36 25.14
C ALA A 307 12.25 -1.86 25.31
N ASP A 308 10.99 -1.41 25.35
CA ASP A 308 10.66 -0.01 25.60
C ASP A 308 10.42 0.29 27.08
N GLU A 309 10.11 -0.74 27.86
CA GLU A 309 9.85 -0.67 29.30
C GLU A 309 11.08 -1.03 30.14
N GLU A 310 11.90 -1.96 29.66
CA GLU A 310 13.05 -2.47 30.37
C GLU A 310 14.30 -1.61 30.13
N GLU A 311 14.95 -1.17 31.20
CA GLU A 311 16.16 -0.32 31.09
C GLU A 311 17.41 -1.14 30.74
N ASP A 312 17.47 -2.41 31.17
CA ASP A 312 18.54 -3.35 30.82
C ASP A 312 18.16 -4.15 29.56
N ILE A 313 18.77 -3.77 28.43
CA ILE A 313 18.56 -4.43 27.15
C ILE A 313 18.90 -5.93 27.18
N ASN A 314 19.75 -6.38 28.11
CA ASN A 314 20.11 -7.79 28.25
C ASN A 314 19.01 -8.63 28.89
N MET A 315 18.01 -8.01 29.51
CA MET A 315 16.83 -8.69 30.06
C MET A 315 15.78 -9.00 28.99
N VAL A 316 15.86 -8.34 27.82
CA VAL A 316 15.03 -8.61 26.64
C VAL A 316 15.52 -9.89 25.94
N LEU A 317 15.34 -11.02 26.62
CA LEU A 317 15.73 -12.35 26.14
C LEU A 317 14.49 -13.14 25.76
N ARG A 318 14.08 -13.06 24.48
CA ARG A 318 13.45 -14.14 23.69
C ARG A 318 12.93 -13.66 22.35
#